data_AF-A0A829Y7J1-F1
#
_entry.id   AF-A0A829Y7J1-F1
#
_cell.length_a   1.000
_cell.length_b   1.000
_cell.length_c   1.000
_cell.angle_alpha   90.00
_cell.angle_beta   90.00
_cell.angle_gamma   90.00
#
_symmetry.space_group_name_H-M   'P 1'
#
loop_
_entity.id
_entity.type
_entity.pdbx_description
1 polymer ?
#
loop_
_entity_poly.entity_id
_entity_poly.type
_entity_poly.pdbx_seq_one_letter_code
_entity_poly.pdbx_strand_id
1 'polypeptide(L)'
;MQIATLAIIGASPPVRLARMPHIELPRALEDYFAFAETEPTRNGRRFSITLPYMDGERLDRLQWWYHVSPAQEQMYEGTGLVFHRTRAIERFCRHIERWLEITAQRFHGEEPIPRLGQQASSVATPASVELTPVDKVVNA
;
A
#
# COMPACT_ATOMS: atom_id res chain seq x y z
N MET A 1 11.15 44.24 26.70
CA MET A 1 11.74 42.89 26.60
C MET A 1 10.79 42.02 25.78
N GLN A 2 11.23 41.63 24.58
CA GLN A 2 10.66 40.56 23.73
C GLN A 2 10.73 39.21 24.44
N ILE A 3 9.76 38.30 24.21
CA ILE A 3 9.84 36.98 23.49
C ILE A 3 8.38 36.53 23.24
N ALA A 4 7.79 36.59 22.04
CA ALA A 4 7.84 35.67 20.88
C ALA A 4 7.28 34.23 21.11
N THR A 5 6.11 34.00 20.52
CA THR A 5 5.57 32.80 19.83
C THR A 5 6.47 31.56 19.69
N LEU A 6 5.95 30.34 19.92
CA LEU A 6 5.75 29.30 18.88
C LEU A 6 5.11 28.00 19.44
N ALA A 7 4.27 27.41 18.59
CA ALA A 7 3.48 26.21 18.76
C ALA A 7 4.28 24.89 18.62
N ILE A 8 3.51 23.79 18.71
CA ILE A 8 3.78 22.42 18.24
C ILE A 8 4.44 21.51 19.28
N ILE A 9 3.60 20.94 20.16
CA ILE A 9 3.92 19.66 20.82
C ILE A 9 3.89 18.60 19.72
N GLY A 10 5.05 17.99 19.48
CA GLY A 10 5.32 17.09 18.38
C GLY A 10 4.35 15.92 18.30
N ALA A 11 3.61 15.86 17.19
CA ALA A 11 3.07 14.62 16.68
C ALA A 11 4.24 13.64 16.45
N SER A 12 4.08 12.40 16.89
CA SER A 12 5.00 11.30 16.62
C SER A 12 5.43 11.31 15.15
N PRO A 13 6.70 11.02 14.84
CA PRO A 13 7.06 10.77 13.45
C PRO A 13 6.20 9.59 12.96
N PRO A 14 5.48 9.72 11.83
CA PRO A 14 4.85 8.56 11.24
C PRO A 14 5.95 7.56 10.94
N VAL A 15 5.75 6.32 11.38
CA VAL A 15 6.54 5.17 11.00
C VAL A 15 6.65 5.22 9.47
N ARG A 16 7.81 5.64 8.95
CA ARG A 16 8.13 5.50 7.53
C ARG A 16 8.37 4.01 7.30
N LEU A 17 7.28 3.27 7.11
CA LEU A 17 7.34 1.95 6.50
C LEU A 17 8.12 2.12 5.20
N ALA A 18 9.14 1.28 5.05
CA ALA A 18 10.06 1.27 3.92
C ALA A 18 9.33 1.50 2.59
N ARG A 19 9.96 2.23 1.66
CA ARG A 19 9.52 2.41 0.26
C ARG A 19 8.95 1.09 -0.28
N MET A 20 7.63 0.95 -0.30
CA MET A 20 6.96 -0.11 -1.05
C MET A 20 6.98 0.39 -2.50
N PRO A 21 7.79 -0.18 -3.40
CA PRO A 21 8.08 0.41 -4.71
C PRO A 21 6.84 0.53 -5.62
N HIS A 22 5.75 -0.12 -5.24
CA HIS A 22 4.48 -0.16 -5.98
C HIS A 22 3.38 0.74 -5.37
N ILE A 23 3.69 1.57 -4.37
CA ILE A 23 2.69 2.41 -3.70
C ILE A 23 3.18 3.87 -3.65
N GLU A 24 2.52 4.73 -4.41
CA GLU A 24 2.80 6.16 -4.55
C GLU A 24 1.59 6.99 -4.10
N LEU A 25 1.27 6.93 -2.81
CA LEU A 25 0.10 7.60 -2.22
C LEU A 25 0.51 8.74 -1.26
N PRO A 26 -0.32 9.79 -1.11
CA PRO A 26 -0.04 10.92 -0.22
C PRO A 26 -0.17 10.58 1.27
N ARG A 27 -0.74 9.40 1.58
CA ARG A 27 -1.01 8.90 2.94
C ARG A 27 -0.63 7.44 3.02
N ALA A 28 -0.52 6.92 4.25
CA ALA A 28 -0.23 5.52 4.47
C ALA A 28 -1.35 4.65 3.89
N LEU A 29 -1.04 3.44 3.43
CA LEU A 29 -2.03 2.55 2.80
C LEU A 29 -3.16 2.20 3.78
N GLU A 30 -2.84 2.07 5.07
CA GLU A 30 -3.81 1.75 6.10
C GLU A 30 -4.91 2.80 6.26
N ASP A 31 -4.62 4.05 5.92
CA ASP A 31 -5.58 5.16 6.02
C ASP A 31 -6.73 5.04 5.01
N TYR A 32 -6.55 4.22 3.97
CA TYR A 32 -7.58 3.94 2.96
C TYR A 32 -8.43 2.71 3.30
N PHE A 33 -8.13 2.00 4.40
CA PHE A 33 -8.85 0.78 4.75
C PHE A 33 -10.20 1.06 5.41
N ALA A 34 -11.23 0.41 4.89
CA ALA A 34 -12.52 0.29 5.56
C ALA A 34 -12.56 -1.01 6.38
N PHE A 35 -12.95 -0.90 7.64
CA PHE A 35 -13.06 -2.03 8.56
C PHE A 35 -14.53 -2.35 8.82
N ALA A 36 -14.87 -3.64 8.80
CA ALA A 36 -16.17 -4.12 9.24
C ALA A 36 -16.02 -5.26 10.24
N GLU A 37 -16.90 -5.29 11.23
CA GLU A 37 -16.98 -6.29 12.28
C GLU A 37 -18.40 -6.87 12.31
N THR A 38 -18.51 -8.18 12.48
CA THR A 38 -19.81 -8.83 12.75
C THR A 38 -20.09 -8.80 14.25
N GLU A 39 -21.36 -8.86 14.62
CA GLU A 39 -21.75 -9.00 16.04
C GLU A 39 -21.02 -10.17 16.73
N PRO A 40 -20.65 -10.02 18.01
CA PRO A 40 -20.01 -11.08 18.76
C PRO A 40 -20.92 -12.30 18.88
N THR A 41 -20.40 -13.47 18.51
CA THR A 41 -21.12 -14.75 18.68
C THR A 41 -20.39 -15.64 19.67
N ARG A 42 -21.03 -16.73 20.10
CA ARG A 42 -20.37 -17.77 20.93
C ARG A 42 -19.13 -18.37 20.26
N ASN A 43 -19.03 -18.28 18.93
CA ASN A 43 -17.91 -18.80 18.17
C ASN A 43 -16.77 -17.79 18.00
N GLY A 44 -16.97 -16.54 18.40
CA GLY A 44 -16.05 -15.44 18.17
C GLY A 44 -16.64 -14.36 17.27
N ARG A 45 -15.76 -13.49 16.76
CA ARG A 45 -16.09 -12.36 15.89
C ARG A 45 -15.40 -12.50 14.55
N ARG A 46 -16.07 -12.08 13.48
CA ARG A 46 -15.49 -12.00 12.14
C ARG A 46 -15.24 -10.55 11.79
N PHE A 47 -14.10 -10.32 11.16
CA PHE A 47 -13.67 -9.00 10.75
C PHE A 47 -13.31 -9.03 9.28
N SER A 48 -13.45 -7.88 8.63
CA SER A 48 -12.90 -7.64 7.31
C SER A 48 -12.14 -6.32 7.26
N ILE A 49 -11.10 -6.30 6.43
CA ILE A 49 -10.36 -5.11 6.03
C ILE A 49 -10.55 -4.99 4.52
N THR A 50 -11.02 -3.85 4.06
CA THR A 50 -11.31 -3.59 2.65
C THR A 50 -10.51 -2.40 2.16
N LEU A 51 -9.80 -2.58 1.05
CA LEU A 51 -9.18 -1.48 0.30
C LEU A 51 -9.97 -1.26 -0.98
N PRO A 52 -10.81 -0.21 -1.07
CA PRO A 52 -11.39 0.19 -2.35
C PRO A 52 -10.32 0.84 -3.23
N TYR A 53 -10.42 0.64 -4.54
CA TYR A 53 -9.54 1.29 -5.52
C TYR A 53 -10.25 1.49 -6.86
N MET A 54 -9.76 2.43 -7.65
CA MET A 54 -10.23 2.67 -9.03
C MET A 54 -9.33 1.95 -10.03
N ASP A 55 -9.92 1.13 -10.90
CA ASP A 55 -9.31 0.53 -12.08
C ASP A 55 -9.86 1.24 -13.33
N GLY A 56 -9.13 2.26 -13.80
CA GLY A 56 -9.67 3.24 -14.75
C GLY A 56 -10.87 3.98 -14.14
N GLU A 57 -12.05 3.76 -14.71
CA GLU A 57 -13.32 4.31 -14.23
C GLU A 57 -14.12 3.32 -13.35
N ARG A 58 -13.64 2.08 -13.18
CA ARG A 58 -14.33 1.06 -12.38
C ARG A 58 -13.89 1.12 -10.93
N LEU A 59 -14.84 1.20 -10.00
CA LEU A 59 -14.58 0.97 -8.59
C LEU A 59 -14.50 -0.53 -8.30
N ASP A 60 -13.41 -0.97 -7.71
CA ASP A 60 -13.17 -2.34 -7.27
C ASP A 60 -12.63 -2.36 -5.83
N ARG A 61 -12.37 -3.54 -5.27
CA ARG A 61 -11.87 -3.69 -3.90
C ARG A 61 -11.00 -4.92 -3.69
N LEU A 62 -10.00 -4.80 -2.84
CA LEU A 62 -9.33 -5.93 -2.20
C LEU A 62 -9.91 -6.12 -0.81
N GLN A 63 -10.08 -7.36 -0.37
CA GLN A 63 -10.66 -7.66 0.94
C GLN A 63 -9.91 -8.78 1.65
N TRP A 64 -9.66 -8.58 2.94
CA TRP A 64 -9.05 -9.54 3.83
C TRP A 64 -9.99 -9.89 4.97
N TRP A 65 -10.27 -11.18 5.15
CA TRP A 65 -11.14 -11.68 6.22
C TRP A 65 -10.32 -12.35 7.30
N TYR A 66 -10.69 -12.11 8.56
CA TYR A 66 -10.11 -12.82 9.69
C TYR A 66 -11.15 -13.05 10.79
N HIS A 67 -10.87 -14.06 11.61
CA HIS A 67 -11.74 -14.47 12.71
C HIS A 67 -10.94 -14.45 14.01
N VAL A 68 -11.56 -13.95 15.07
CA VAL A 68 -10.98 -13.94 16.42
C VAL A 68 -11.92 -14.71 17.33
N SER A 69 -11.43 -15.80 17.93
CA SER A 69 -12.19 -16.59 18.90
C SER A 69 -12.31 -15.84 20.24
N PRO A 70 -13.27 -16.21 21.11
CA PRO A 70 -13.40 -15.58 22.43
C PRO A 70 -12.13 -15.71 23.28
N ALA A 71 -11.43 -16.84 23.17
CA ALA A 71 -10.16 -17.04 23.86
C ALA A 71 -9.08 -16.07 23.35
N GLN A 72 -8.98 -15.88 22.04
CA GLN A 72 -8.03 -14.94 21.42
C GLN A 72 -8.33 -13.49 21.78
N GLU A 73 -9.61 -13.14 21.89
CA GLU A 73 -10.04 -11.82 22.34
C GLU A 73 -9.57 -11.54 23.79
N GLN A 74 -9.61 -12.54 24.67
CA GLN A 74 -9.16 -12.43 26.06
C GLN A 74 -7.64 -12.52 26.24
N MET A 75 -6.88 -12.92 25.21
CA MET A 75 -5.42 -12.92 25.27
C MET A 75 -4.87 -11.49 25.47
N TYR A 76 -3.61 -11.41 25.91
CA TYR A 76 -2.89 -10.15 26.09
C TYR A 76 -3.63 -9.20 27.05
N GLU A 77 -4.11 -9.73 28.17
CA GLU A 77 -4.80 -8.95 29.21
C GLU A 77 -6.02 -8.18 28.66
N GLY A 78 -6.75 -8.79 27.71
CA GLY A 78 -7.92 -8.18 27.07
C GLY A 78 -7.61 -7.25 25.88
N THR A 79 -6.36 -7.17 25.42
CA THR A 79 -5.97 -6.40 24.23
C THR A 79 -5.89 -7.24 22.94
N GLY A 80 -6.33 -8.50 23.00
CA GLY A 80 -6.24 -9.45 21.89
C GLY A 80 -6.86 -8.97 20.58
N LEU A 81 -7.97 -8.24 20.61
CA LEU A 81 -8.57 -7.66 19.40
C LEU A 81 -7.63 -6.69 18.69
N VAL A 82 -6.98 -5.80 19.44
CA VAL A 82 -6.03 -4.82 18.88
C VAL A 82 -4.84 -5.55 18.27
N PHE A 83 -4.29 -6.53 18.97
CA PHE A 83 -3.18 -7.34 18.48
C PHE A 83 -3.53 -8.07 17.17
N HIS A 84 -4.66 -8.76 17.13
CA HIS A 84 -5.09 -9.50 15.94
C HIS A 84 -5.42 -8.58 14.77
N ARG A 85 -5.99 -7.39 15.03
CA ARG A 85 -6.23 -6.36 14.01
C ARG A 85 -4.92 -5.85 13.42
N THR A 86 -3.95 -5.48 14.24
CA THR A 86 -2.63 -5.03 13.78
C THR A 86 -1.94 -6.09 12.92
N ARG A 87 -1.98 -7.36 13.36
CA ARG A 87 -1.43 -8.49 12.57
C ARG A 87 -2.15 -8.72 11.25
N ALA A 88 -3.47 -8.55 11.21
CA ALA A 88 -4.25 -8.66 9.99
C ALA A 88 -3.89 -7.54 9.00
N ILE A 89 -3.72 -6.30 9.49
CA ILE A 89 -3.28 -5.16 8.69
C ILE A 89 -1.90 -5.42 8.08
N GLU A 90 -0.90 -5.80 8.90
CA GLU A 90 0.46 -6.11 8.41
C GLU A 90 0.48 -7.20 7.34
N ARG A 91 -0.39 -8.21 7.47
CA ARG A 91 -0.51 -9.30 6.49
C ARG A 91 -1.18 -8.81 5.21
N PHE A 92 -2.21 -7.99 5.34
CA PHE A 92 -2.93 -7.46 4.18
C PHE A 92 -2.06 -6.50 3.37
N CYS A 93 -1.32 -5.58 4.01
CA CYS A 93 -0.36 -4.71 3.33
C CYS A 93 0.67 -5.51 2.51
N ARG A 94 1.25 -6.56 3.11
CA ARG A 94 2.19 -7.46 2.41
C ARG A 94 1.53 -8.23 1.25
N HIS A 95 0.28 -8.65 1.42
CA HIS A 95 -0.47 -9.31 0.36
C HIS A 95 -0.71 -8.36 -0.81
N ILE A 96 -1.13 -7.12 -0.53
CA ILE A 96 -1.35 -6.08 -1.54
C ILE A 96 -0.05 -5.79 -2.30
N GLU A 97 1.06 -5.61 -1.59
CA GLU A 97 2.36 -5.34 -2.22
C GLU A 97 2.76 -6.43 -3.19
N ARG A 98 2.67 -7.69 -2.73
CA ARG A 98 2.98 -8.85 -3.57
C ARG A 98 2.04 -8.97 -4.76
N TRP A 99 0.76 -8.65 -4.57
CA TRP A 99 -0.21 -8.64 -5.65
C TRP A 99 0.16 -7.60 -6.71
N LEU A 100 0.47 -6.36 -6.30
CA LEU A 100 0.90 -5.27 -7.19
C LEU A 100 2.18 -5.62 -7.95
N GLU A 101 3.16 -6.22 -7.26
CA GLU A 101 4.41 -6.69 -7.88
C GLU A 101 4.13 -7.74 -8.96
N ILE A 102 3.31 -8.75 -8.65
CA ILE A 102 2.98 -9.84 -9.59
C ILE A 102 2.19 -9.31 -10.80
N THR A 103 1.31 -8.32 -10.60
CA THR A 103 0.51 -7.74 -11.67
C THR A 103 1.23 -6.61 -12.42
N ALA A 104 2.45 -6.24 -12.02
CA ALA A 104 3.20 -5.09 -12.53
C ALA A 104 2.38 -3.78 -12.48
N GLN A 105 1.63 -3.61 -11.39
CA GLN A 105 0.78 -2.46 -11.14
C GLN A 105 1.28 -1.66 -9.94
N ARG A 106 0.74 -0.45 -9.79
CA ARG A 106 0.99 0.41 -8.63
C ARG A 106 -0.26 1.15 -8.22
N PHE A 107 -0.38 1.44 -6.93
CA PHE A 107 -1.35 2.41 -6.45
C PHE A 107 -0.77 3.82 -6.50
N HIS A 108 -1.57 4.77 -7.00
CA HIS A 108 -1.19 6.17 -7.09
C HIS A 108 -2.41 7.10 -6.97
N GLY A 109 -2.14 8.41 -7.01
CA GLY A 109 -3.16 9.46 -7.00
C GLY A 109 -3.32 10.13 -5.64
N GLU A 110 -3.92 11.31 -5.65
CA GLU A 110 -4.12 12.15 -4.44
C GLU A 110 -5.55 12.10 -3.90
N GLU A 111 -6.42 11.34 -4.58
CA GLU A 111 -7.83 11.24 -4.25
C GLU A 111 -8.08 10.33 -3.03
N PRO A 112 -9.27 10.44 -2.38
CA PRO A 112 -9.64 9.59 -1.25
C PRO A 112 -9.68 8.10 -1.56
N ILE A 113 -9.80 7.71 -2.84
CA ILE A 113 -9.74 6.32 -3.30
C ILE A 113 -8.50 6.19 -4.20
N PRO A 114 -7.54 5.30 -3.87
CA PRO A 114 -6.37 5.06 -4.69
C PRO A 114 -6.72 4.63 -6.11
N ARG A 115 -5.94 5.07 -7.09
CA ARG A 115 -6.03 4.60 -8.48
C ARG A 115 -5.00 3.50 -8.73
N LEU A 116 -5.42 2.44 -9.41
CA LEU A 116 -4.56 1.38 -9.89
C LEU A 116 -4.06 1.74 -11.29
N GLY A 117 -2.75 1.75 -11.46
CA GLY A 117 -2.11 2.03 -12.74
C GLY A 117 -1.03 1.01 -13.06
N GLN A 118 -0.63 0.94 -14.32
CA GLN A 118 0.56 0.19 -14.72
C GLN A 118 1.80 0.82 -14.08
N GLN A 119 2.72 0.00 -13.61
CA GLN A 119 4.06 0.46 -13.29
C GLN A 119 4.72 0.84 -14.62
N ALA A 120 5.02 2.12 -14.82
CA ALA A 120 5.76 2.53 -16.00
C ALA A 120 7.16 1.89 -15.90
N SER A 121 7.37 0.80 -16.63
CA SER A 121 8.71 0.32 -16.94
C SER A 121 9.43 1.51 -17.55
N SER A 122 10.41 2.06 -16.83
CA SER A 122 11.33 3.04 -17.40
C SER A 122 12.16 2.32 -18.45
N VAL A 123 11.55 2.06 -19.61
CA VAL A 123 12.26 1.66 -20.81
C VAL A 123 12.90 2.95 -21.28
N ALA A 124 14.13 3.17 -20.85
CA ALA A 124 15.05 4.03 -21.56
C ALA A 124 14.99 3.62 -23.03
N THR A 125 14.41 4.47 -23.87
CA THR A 125 14.50 4.36 -25.32
C THR A 125 15.96 4.14 -25.66
N PRO A 126 16.40 2.98 -26.20
CA PRO A 126 17.75 2.88 -26.68
C PRO A 126 17.85 3.88 -27.83
N ALA A 127 18.69 4.90 -27.64
CA ALA A 127 19.03 5.85 -28.69
C ALA A 127 19.39 5.04 -29.93
N SER A 128 18.63 5.25 -31.01
CA SER A 128 18.86 4.63 -32.31
C SER A 128 20.29 4.94 -32.71
N VAL A 129 21.18 3.94 -32.65
CA VAL A 129 22.57 4.08 -33.06
C VAL A 129 22.54 4.19 -34.58
N GLU A 130 22.78 5.41 -35.06
CA GLU A 130 23.01 5.72 -36.46
C GLU A 130 24.25 4.95 -36.92
N LEU A 131 24.03 3.88 -37.68
CA LEU A 131 25.08 3.12 -38.36
C LEU A 131 25.62 4.00 -39.49
N THR A 132 26.76 4.66 -39.28
CA THR A 132 27.53 5.23 -40.37
C THR A 132 28.18 4.10 -41.19
N PRO A 133 28.06 4.11 -42.53
CA PRO A 133 28.68 3.09 -43.36
C PRO A 133 30.21 3.32 -43.40
N VAL A 134 30.96 2.29 -43.03
CA VAL A 134 32.43 2.26 -43.12
C VAL A 134 32.86 2.30 -44.59
N ASP A 135 33.67 3.30 -44.92
CA ASP A 135 34.35 3.46 -46.20
C ASP A 135 35.17 2.22 -46.58
N LYS A 136 34.98 1.80 -47.83
CA LYS A 136 35.65 0.67 -48.47
C LYS A 136 37.06 1.09 -48.88
N VAL A 137 38.07 0.78 -48.05
CA VAL A 137 39.48 0.77 -48.50
C VAL A 137 39.74 -0.56 -49.19
N VAL A 138 39.89 -0.54 -50.51
CA VAL A 138 40.57 -1.61 -51.25
C VAL A 138 41.81 -1.01 -51.93
N ASN A 139 42.98 -1.47 -51.48
CA ASN A 139 44.25 -1.31 -52.19
C ASN A 139 44.32 -2.35 -53.28
N ALA A 140 44.51 -1.92 -54.54
CA ALA A 140 45.32 -2.57 -55.58
C ALA A 140 45.43 -1.63 -56.79
#